data_AF-A0A7Y8G805-F1
#
_entry.id   AF-A0A7Y8G805-F1
#
_cell.length_a   1.000
_cell.length_b   1.000
_cell.length_c   1.000
_cell.angle_alpha   90.00
_cell.angle_beta   90.00
_cell.angle_gamma   90.00
#
_symmetry.space_group_name_H-M   'P 1'
#
loop_
_entity.id
_entity.type
_entity.pdbx_description
1 polymer ?
#
loop_
_entity_poly.entity_id
_entity_poly.type
_entity_poly.pdbx_seq_one_letter_code
_entity_poly.pdbx_strand_id
1 'polypeptide(L)'
;LDLLAAGAPIGLGVDGSASNDASNMILEARQALYIQRLRYGAEKITPQGVLGWATKGSAQLLGRTDIGELAVGKQADLALF
;
A
#
# COMPACT_ATOMS: atom_id res chain seq x y z
N LEU A 1 2.66 0.58 -12.24
CA LEU A 1 1.45 -0.08 -12.79
C LEU A 1 1.77 -1.33 -13.57
N ASP A 2 2.93 -1.41 -14.24
CA ASP A 2 3.32 -2.58 -15.05
C ASP A 2 3.25 -3.90 -14.28
N LEU A 3 3.73 -3.94 -13.02
CA LEU A 3 3.64 -5.15 -12.18
C LEU A 3 2.19 -5.58 -11.90
N LEU A 4 1.29 -4.63 -11.64
CA LEU A 4 -0.13 -4.92 -11.47
C LEU A 4 -0.74 -5.45 -12.78
N ALA A 5 -0.36 -4.86 -13.92
CA ALA A 5 -0.80 -5.33 -15.24
C ALA A 5 -0.27 -6.74 -15.56
N ALA A 6 0.90 -7.10 -15.03
CA ALA A 6 1.47 -8.44 -15.10
C ALA A 6 0.88 -9.43 -14.08
N GLY A 7 -0.08 -9.00 -13.23
CA GLY A 7 -0.75 -9.84 -12.23
C GLY A 7 0.03 -10.02 -10.93
N ALA A 8 1.12 -9.27 -10.70
CA ALA A 8 1.84 -9.34 -9.45
C ALA A 8 1.06 -8.61 -8.33
N PRO A 9 0.88 -9.21 -7.14
CA PRO A 9 0.35 -8.49 -5.98
C PRO A 9 1.34 -7.41 -5.55
N ILE A 10 0.84 -6.26 -5.13
CA ILE A 10 1.65 -5.13 -4.68
C ILE A 10 1.21 -4.69 -3.29
N GLY A 11 2.19 -4.55 -2.41
CA GLY A 11 2.06 -3.97 -1.07
C GLY A 11 3.12 -2.91 -0.82
N LEU A 12 3.06 -2.28 0.34
CA LEU A 12 4.07 -1.32 0.81
C LEU A 12 4.79 -1.87 2.04
N GLY A 13 6.08 -1.54 2.14
CA GLY A 13 6.93 -1.83 3.29
C GLY A 13 7.88 -0.67 3.54
N VAL A 14 8.19 -0.44 4.82
CA VAL A 14 9.07 0.66 5.26
C VAL A 14 10.56 0.35 5.12
N ASP A 15 10.92 -0.92 4.89
CA ASP A 15 12.29 -1.43 4.97
C ASP A 15 12.96 -1.17 6.35
N GLY A 16 14.22 -1.56 6.51
CA GLY A 16 14.97 -1.38 7.75
C GLY A 16 15.30 0.09 8.03
N SER A 17 15.39 0.45 9.31
CA SER A 17 15.75 1.81 9.76
C SER A 17 17.20 2.21 9.49
N ALA A 18 17.98 1.40 8.76
CA ALA A 18 19.30 1.79 8.23
C ALA A 18 19.20 2.33 6.78
N SER A 19 18.03 2.20 6.15
CA SER A 19 17.76 2.54 4.75
C SER A 19 16.41 3.27 4.57
N ASN A 20 15.85 3.82 5.65
CA ASN A 20 14.58 4.55 5.67
C ASN A 20 14.49 5.52 6.86
N ASP A 21 14.94 5.03 8.02
CA ASP A 21 15.14 5.72 9.31
C ASP A 21 13.87 6.17 10.05
N ALA A 22 12.68 6.12 9.43
CA ALA A 22 11.44 6.64 10.02
C ALA A 22 10.41 5.58 10.44
N SER A 23 10.40 4.39 9.81
CA SER A 23 9.43 3.32 10.06
C SER A 23 7.96 3.80 10.05
N ASN A 24 7.63 4.71 9.13
CA ASN A 24 6.34 5.41 9.11
C ASN A 24 5.53 5.09 7.84
N MET A 25 4.48 4.28 8.00
CA MET A 25 3.70 3.76 6.88
C MET A 25 2.95 4.83 6.07
N ILE A 26 2.41 5.88 6.72
CA ILE A 26 1.69 6.92 5.96
C ILE A 26 2.65 7.79 5.15
N LEU A 27 3.88 7.98 5.64
CA LEU A 27 4.93 8.65 4.86
C LEU A 27 5.37 7.80 3.67
N GLU A 28 5.46 6.48 3.81
CA GLU A 28 5.72 5.57 2.68
C GLU A 28 4.61 5.57 1.65
N ALA A 29 3.35 5.55 2.08
CA ALA A 29 2.21 5.71 1.17
C ALA A 29 2.28 7.04 0.40
N ARG A 30 2.64 8.13 1.07
CA ARG A 30 2.85 9.42 0.41
C ARG A 30 4.02 9.37 -0.60
N GLN A 31 5.13 8.73 -0.23
CA GLN A 31 6.29 8.63 -1.10
C GLN A 31 6.00 7.77 -2.34
N ALA A 32 5.31 6.64 -2.16
CA ALA A 32 4.81 5.80 -3.24
C ALA A 32 3.89 6.57 -4.19
N LEU A 33 2.96 7.39 -3.66
CA LEU A 33 2.12 8.27 -4.47
C LEU A 33 2.97 9.19 -5.34
N TYR A 34 3.93 9.90 -4.75
CA TYR A 34 4.73 10.88 -5.48
C TYR A 34 5.62 10.25 -6.54
N ILE A 35 6.37 9.22 -6.20
CA ILE A 35 7.31 8.61 -7.15
C ILE A 35 6.59 7.91 -8.30
N GLN A 36 5.43 7.29 -8.05
CA GLN A 36 4.65 6.65 -9.11
C GLN A 36 3.98 7.69 -10.01
N ARG A 37 3.57 8.85 -9.48
CA ARG A 37 3.04 9.95 -10.31
C ARG A 37 4.06 10.49 -11.29
N LEU A 38 5.33 10.58 -10.91
CA LEU A 38 6.40 10.98 -11.83
C LEU A 38 6.48 10.06 -13.05
N ARG A 39 6.16 8.77 -12.89
CA ARG A 39 6.24 7.78 -13.96
C ARG A 39 4.93 7.58 -14.73
N TYR A 40 3.80 7.55 -14.03
CA TYR A 40 2.51 7.11 -14.59
C TYR A 40 1.44 8.22 -14.66
N GLY A 41 1.73 9.42 -14.17
CA GLY A 41 0.78 10.53 -14.16
C GLY A 41 -0.13 10.58 -12.92
N ALA A 42 -0.58 11.79 -12.57
CA ALA A 42 -1.43 12.05 -11.41
C ALA A 42 -2.87 11.53 -11.60
N GLU A 43 -3.31 11.44 -12.85
CA GLU A 43 -4.60 10.92 -13.25
C GLU A 43 -4.73 9.40 -13.03
N LYS A 44 -3.62 8.65 -13.10
CA LYS A 44 -3.62 7.19 -12.89
C LYS A 44 -3.29 6.81 -11.46
N ILE A 45 -2.45 7.59 -10.78
CA ILE A 45 -1.98 7.29 -9.43
C ILE A 45 -2.76 8.13 -8.42
N THR A 46 -3.78 7.52 -7.82
CA THR A 46 -4.70 8.15 -6.86
C THR A 46 -4.32 7.82 -5.42
N PRO A 47 -4.63 8.71 -4.45
CA PRO A 47 -4.45 8.42 -3.01
C PRO A 47 -5.14 7.13 -2.57
N GLN A 48 -6.35 6.86 -3.07
CA GLN A 48 -7.11 5.65 -2.76
C GLN A 48 -6.41 4.39 -3.28
N GLY A 49 -5.82 4.44 -4.49
CA GLY A 49 -5.05 3.33 -5.03
C GLY A 49 -3.83 2.99 -4.19
N VAL A 50 -3.09 4.03 -3.76
CA VAL A 50 -1.90 3.84 -2.92
C VAL A 50 -2.25 3.38 -1.51
N LEU A 51 -3.34 3.89 -0.92
CA LEU A 51 -3.87 3.37 0.34
C LEU A 51 -4.31 1.91 0.19
N GLY A 52 -4.86 1.55 -0.96
CA GLY A 52 -5.18 0.16 -1.32
C GLY A 52 -3.93 -0.74 -1.33
N TRP A 53 -2.80 -0.26 -1.84
CA TRP A 53 -1.52 -0.99 -1.75
C TRP A 53 -1.08 -1.17 -0.30
N ALA A 54 -1.21 -0.14 0.54
CA ALA A 54 -0.83 -0.20 1.96
C ALA A 54 -1.72 -1.12 2.82
N THR A 55 -2.93 -1.46 2.34
CA THR A 55 -3.94 -2.21 3.09
C THR A 55 -4.22 -3.56 2.42
N LYS A 56 -5.25 -3.65 1.58
CA LYS A 56 -5.69 -4.88 0.91
C LYS A 56 -4.58 -5.49 0.04
N GLY A 57 -3.79 -4.65 -0.63
CA GLY A 57 -2.65 -5.07 -1.45
C GLY A 57 -1.57 -5.77 -0.61
N SER A 58 -1.13 -5.15 0.49
CA SER A 58 -0.20 -5.76 1.44
C SER A 58 -0.75 -7.05 2.07
N ALA A 59 -2.04 -7.08 2.45
CA ALA A 59 -2.67 -8.30 2.97
C ALA A 59 -2.62 -9.45 1.94
N GLN A 60 -2.98 -9.16 0.69
CA GLN A 60 -2.91 -10.12 -0.41
C GLN A 60 -1.46 -10.58 -0.68
N LEU A 61 -0.49 -9.66 -0.65
CA LEU A 61 0.93 -9.97 -0.81
C LEU A 61 1.43 -10.94 0.27
N LEU A 62 0.93 -10.81 1.50
CA LEU A 62 1.23 -11.71 2.63
C LEU A 62 0.40 -13.01 2.62
N GLY A 63 -0.46 -13.22 1.62
CA GLY A 63 -1.36 -14.37 1.55
C GLY A 63 -2.47 -14.37 2.61
N ARG A 64 -2.77 -13.21 3.20
CA ARG A 64 -3.79 -13.06 4.24
C ARG A 64 -5.11 -12.59 3.63
N THR A 65 -6.17 -13.35 3.87
CA THR A 65 -7.53 -13.04 3.39
C THR A 65 -8.45 -12.56 4.49
N ASP A 66 -7.97 -12.35 5.70
CA ASP A 66 -8.73 -11.99 6.90
C ASP A 66 -8.47 -10.55 7.38
N ILE A 67 -7.53 -9.82 6.76
CA ILE A 67 -7.17 -8.42 7.08
C ILE A 67 -7.16 -7.52 5.83
N GLY A 68 -6.90 -6.22 6.01
CA GLY A 68 -6.66 -5.26 4.92
C GLY A 68 -7.91 -4.64 4.31
N GLU A 69 -9.10 -4.98 4.80
CA GLU A 69 -10.39 -4.48 4.32
C GLU A 69 -11.40 -4.46 5.47
N LEU A 70 -12.21 -3.40 5.55
CA LEU A 70 -13.30 -3.31 6.52
C LEU A 70 -14.53 -4.05 5.98
N ALA A 71 -14.65 -5.32 6.34
CA ALA A 71 -15.75 -6.18 5.92
C ALA A 71 -16.12 -7.20 7.00
N VAL A 72 -17.37 -7.67 6.97
CA VAL A 72 -17.85 -8.73 7.87
C VAL A 72 -16.97 -9.97 7.72
N GLY A 73 -16.53 -10.54 8.85
CA GLY A 73 -15.67 -11.73 8.89
C GLY A 73 -14.17 -11.46 8.78
N LYS A 74 -13.74 -10.20 8.64
CA LYS A 74 -12.32 -9.78 8.74
C LYS A 74 -11.97 -9.44 10.19
N GLN A 75 -10.68 -9.38 10.50
CA GLN A 75 -10.17 -8.89 11.79
C GLN A 75 -10.47 -7.41 11.96
N ALA A 76 -10.62 -6.99 13.22
CA ALA A 76 -10.94 -5.61 13.60
C ALA A 76 -9.68 -4.72 13.69
N ASP A 77 -8.85 -4.74 12.65
CA ASP A 77 -7.62 -3.94 12.57
C ASP A 77 -7.95 -2.53 12.04
N LEU A 78 -7.94 -1.53 12.93
CA LEU A 78 -8.41 -0.18 12.64
C LEU A 78 -7.35 0.87 12.99
N ALA A 79 -7.21 1.89 12.15
CA ALA A 79 -6.47 3.11 12.45
C ALA A 79 -7.43 4.31 12.37
N LEU A 80 -7.38 5.19 13.36
CA LEU A 80 -8.21 6.40 13.48
C LEU A 80 -7.26 7.59 13.62
N PHE A 81 -7.53 8.67 12.90
CA PHE A 81 -6.66 9.86 12.78
C PHE A 81 -7.42 11.13 13.14
#